data_AF-A0A6I6MS79-F1
#
_entry.id   AF-A0A6I6MS79-F1
#
_cell.length_a   1.000
_cell.length_b   1.000
_cell.length_c   1.000
_cell.angle_alpha   90.00
_cell.angle_beta   90.00
_cell.angle_gamma   90.00
#
_symmetry.space_group_name_H-M   'P 1'
#
loop_
_entity.id
_entity.type
_entity.pdbx_description
1 polymer ?
#
loop_
_entity_poly.entity_id
_entity_poly.type
_entity_poly.pdbx_seq_one_letter_code
_entity_poly.pdbx_strand_id
1 'polypeptide(L)'
;MLRPYASAFADLINVLADFRKIDPRPETIESAKRRLTHGNPNSGLPLHALLDAQTAIIPIWIEAGGIPLKSTAAQLHHIEKLQEHGYKESQLFDEVEQLNRRIREDLQGHRFLHVRDDLAPYFDAKYPFGEEVFQSFWSASDDISEASKCLALGRSTACVMHLMRASEVGLKALAKACGVGVQNDWGSYLREIDKALTASMKAAGKKTPDEVFYSESAVKFDRFKVALRNPSMHVDKSYTEERAREIFDATKALMQHLATRISE
;
A
#
# COMPACT_ATOMS: atom_id res chain seq x y z
N MET A 1 38.75 -19.39 8.17
CA MET A 1 37.85 -20.07 7.22
C MET A 1 36.42 -20.00 7.74
N LEU A 2 35.48 -19.64 6.85
CA LEU A 2 34.01 -19.75 6.92
C LEU A 2 33.15 -18.79 7.78
N ARG A 3 33.68 -17.94 8.68
CA ARG A 3 32.83 -16.99 9.44
C ARG A 3 32.40 -15.68 8.72
N PRO A 4 33.13 -15.11 7.74
CA PRO A 4 32.70 -13.84 7.10
C PRO A 4 31.56 -14.00 6.08
N TYR A 5 31.35 -15.21 5.52
CA TYR A 5 30.32 -15.44 4.50
C TYR A 5 28.94 -15.72 5.08
N ALA A 6 28.86 -16.11 6.35
CA ALA A 6 27.60 -16.28 7.06
C ALA A 6 26.85 -14.96 7.25
N SER A 7 27.54 -13.81 7.34
CA SER A 7 26.85 -12.51 7.43
C SER A 7 26.31 -12.07 6.07
N ALA A 8 27.05 -12.23 4.98
CA ALA A 8 26.58 -11.89 3.63
C ALA A 8 25.41 -12.80 3.17
N PHE A 9 25.38 -14.07 3.60
CA PHE A 9 24.27 -14.98 3.37
C PHE A 9 23.11 -14.79 4.36
N ALA A 10 23.38 -14.41 5.62
CA ALA A 10 22.34 -13.96 6.53
C ALA A 10 21.67 -12.69 5.99
N ASP A 11 22.42 -11.78 5.35
CA ASP A 11 21.88 -10.59 4.72
C ASP A 11 21.00 -10.96 3.51
N LEU A 12 21.40 -11.94 2.67
CA LEU A 12 20.54 -12.40 1.58
C LEU A 12 19.30 -13.16 2.10
N ILE A 13 19.42 -13.99 3.14
CA ILE A 13 18.29 -14.67 3.78
C ILE A 13 17.40 -13.68 4.52
N ASN A 14 17.93 -12.63 5.13
CA ASN A 14 17.17 -11.56 5.77
C ASN A 14 16.47 -10.70 4.72
N VAL A 15 17.14 -10.37 3.62
CA VAL A 15 16.53 -9.74 2.44
C VAL A 15 15.42 -10.64 1.89
N LEU A 16 15.65 -11.94 1.69
CA LEU A 16 14.66 -12.94 1.27
C LEU A 16 13.55 -13.17 2.31
N ALA A 17 13.82 -12.98 3.61
CA ALA A 17 12.85 -13.10 4.70
C ALA A 17 11.99 -11.84 4.84
N ASP A 18 12.54 -10.66 4.57
CA ASP A 18 11.81 -9.40 4.45
C ASP A 18 10.90 -9.42 3.21
N PHE A 19 11.34 -10.09 2.13
CA PHE A 19 10.49 -10.39 0.96
C PHE A 19 9.36 -11.39 1.22
N ARG A 20 9.24 -12.02 2.41
CA ARG A 20 8.03 -12.79 2.78
C ARG A 20 6.75 -11.94 2.78
N LYS A 21 6.87 -10.62 2.73
CA LYS A 21 5.77 -9.65 2.62
C LYS A 21 5.42 -9.29 1.17
N ILE A 22 6.23 -9.63 0.18
CA ILE A 22 5.88 -9.52 -1.24
C ILE A 22 5.43 -10.90 -1.70
N ASP A 23 4.13 -11.20 -1.56
CA ASP A 23 3.50 -12.53 -1.78
C ASP A 23 4.05 -13.29 -3.00
N PRO A 24 5.03 -14.20 -2.80
CA PRO A 24 5.35 -15.21 -3.78
C PRO A 24 4.46 -16.39 -3.45
N ARG A 25 3.44 -16.64 -4.30
CA ARG A 25 2.40 -17.68 -4.15
C ARG A 25 2.82 -18.84 -3.22
N PRO A 26 2.03 -19.21 -2.20
CA PRO A 26 2.41 -20.16 -1.14
C PRO A 26 3.04 -21.47 -1.63
N GLU A 27 2.57 -21.97 -2.78
CA GLU A 27 3.02 -23.19 -3.45
C GLU A 27 4.50 -23.13 -3.85
N THR A 28 5.01 -21.94 -4.19
CA THR A 28 6.40 -21.67 -4.57
C THR A 28 7.33 -21.75 -3.38
N ILE A 29 6.91 -21.20 -2.24
CA ILE A 29 7.66 -21.26 -0.97
C ILE A 29 7.74 -22.71 -0.49
N GLU A 30 6.66 -23.47 -0.64
CA GLU A 30 6.62 -24.87 -0.23
C GLU A 30 7.47 -25.77 -1.14
N SER A 31 7.48 -25.50 -2.45
CA SER A 31 8.37 -26.16 -3.42
C SER A 31 9.85 -25.88 -3.12
N ALA A 32 10.20 -24.62 -2.83
CA ALA A 32 11.56 -24.24 -2.43
C ALA A 32 11.98 -24.90 -1.10
N LYS A 33 11.09 -24.93 -0.10
CA LYS A 33 11.33 -25.61 1.19
C LYS A 33 11.55 -27.11 1.02
N ARG A 34 10.73 -27.79 0.21
CA ARG A 34 10.88 -29.24 -0.06
C ARG A 34 12.26 -29.56 -0.66
N ARG A 35 12.74 -28.72 -1.60
CA ARG A 35 14.08 -28.86 -2.20
C ARG A 35 15.22 -28.60 -1.21
N LEU A 36 15.04 -27.69 -0.24
CA LEU A 36 16.02 -27.39 0.82
C LEU A 36 16.09 -28.46 1.92
N THR A 37 14.97 -29.12 2.24
CA THR A 37 14.88 -30.06 3.38
C THR A 37 15.53 -31.43 3.18
N HIS A 38 16.04 -31.76 1.99
CA HIS A 38 16.75 -33.02 1.76
C HIS A 38 18.25 -32.96 2.10
N GLY A 39 18.75 -31.85 2.63
CA GLY A 39 20.11 -31.70 3.18
C GLY A 39 20.17 -31.88 4.70
N ASN A 40 21.16 -32.63 5.18
CA ASN A 40 21.44 -32.86 6.60
C ASN A 40 21.57 -31.52 7.39
N PRO A 41 20.74 -31.27 8.43
CA PRO A 41 20.68 -29.99 9.13
C PRO A 41 21.90 -29.64 10.00
N ASN A 42 22.86 -30.55 10.19
CA ASN A 42 24.10 -30.30 10.95
C ASN A 42 25.33 -29.97 10.08
N SER A 43 25.21 -30.05 8.77
CA SER A 43 26.16 -29.46 7.82
C SER A 43 25.51 -28.19 7.30
N GLY A 44 26.19 -27.04 7.30
CA GLY A 44 25.70 -25.85 6.60
C GLY A 44 25.14 -26.23 5.23
N LEU A 45 24.06 -25.56 4.79
CA LEU A 45 23.34 -25.89 3.55
C LEU A 45 24.35 -26.22 2.43
N PRO A 46 24.26 -27.41 1.80
CA PRO A 46 25.16 -27.77 0.71
C PRO A 46 25.11 -26.67 -0.36
N LEU A 47 26.27 -26.29 -0.91
CA LEU A 47 26.36 -25.21 -1.91
C LEU A 47 25.40 -25.44 -3.10
N HIS A 48 25.13 -26.71 -3.43
CA HIS A 48 24.09 -27.14 -4.36
C HIS A 48 22.68 -26.69 -3.99
N ALA A 49 22.27 -26.87 -2.73
CA ALA A 49 20.94 -26.49 -2.26
C ALA A 49 20.75 -24.95 -2.28
N LEU A 50 21.82 -24.18 -2.04
CA LEU A 50 21.79 -22.72 -2.16
C LEU A 50 21.66 -22.28 -3.63
N LEU A 51 22.39 -22.92 -4.53
CA LEU A 51 22.32 -22.61 -5.95
C LEU A 51 20.95 -22.99 -6.54
N ASP A 52 20.41 -24.15 -6.18
CA ASP A 52 19.08 -24.59 -6.62
C ASP A 52 17.98 -23.65 -6.11
N ALA A 53 18.13 -23.10 -4.90
CA ALA A 53 17.22 -22.09 -4.38
C ALA A 53 17.33 -20.76 -5.13
N GLN A 54 18.55 -20.30 -5.42
CA GLN A 54 18.77 -19.05 -6.16
C GLN A 54 18.25 -19.14 -7.60
N THR A 55 18.57 -20.22 -8.31
CA THR A 55 18.09 -20.48 -9.68
C THR A 55 16.58 -20.66 -9.77
N ALA A 56 15.93 -21.19 -8.73
CA ALA A 56 14.46 -21.28 -8.71
C ALA A 56 13.77 -19.94 -8.40
N ILE A 57 14.34 -19.11 -7.54
CA ILE A 57 13.68 -17.90 -7.02
C ILE A 57 13.92 -16.67 -7.91
N ILE A 58 15.12 -16.53 -8.46
CA ILE A 58 15.51 -15.31 -9.19
C ILE A 58 14.73 -15.12 -10.51
N PRO A 59 14.44 -16.16 -11.34
CA PRO A 59 13.57 -15.99 -12.51
C PRO A 59 12.17 -15.49 -12.14
N ILE A 60 11.63 -15.99 -11.02
CA ILE A 60 10.33 -15.55 -10.48
C ILE A 60 10.40 -14.08 -10.07
N TRP A 61 11.52 -13.62 -9.52
CA TRP A 61 11.73 -12.22 -9.16
C TRP A 61 11.81 -11.30 -10.38
N ILE A 62 12.43 -11.77 -11.46
CA ILE A 62 12.54 -11.02 -12.72
C ILE A 62 11.16 -10.90 -13.37
N GLU A 63 10.39 -11.98 -13.42
CA GLU A 63 9.06 -12.00 -14.04
C GLU A 63 8.00 -11.30 -13.18
N ALA A 64 7.98 -11.52 -11.86
CA ALA A 64 6.98 -10.94 -10.98
C ALA A 64 7.27 -9.48 -10.60
N GLY A 65 8.54 -9.08 -10.51
CA GLY A 65 8.95 -7.73 -10.12
C GLY A 65 9.00 -6.73 -11.26
N GLY A 66 9.02 -7.16 -12.52
CA GLY A 66 9.21 -6.29 -13.68
C GLY A 66 10.55 -5.52 -13.67
N ILE A 67 11.49 -5.90 -12.80
CA ILE A 67 12.80 -5.27 -12.68
C ILE A 67 13.72 -5.96 -13.69
N PRO A 68 14.28 -5.24 -14.68
CA PRO A 68 15.15 -5.84 -15.68
C PRO A 68 16.54 -6.14 -15.08
N LEU A 69 16.69 -7.31 -14.48
CA LEU A 69 17.96 -7.84 -13.97
C LEU A 69 18.71 -8.59 -15.07
N LYS A 70 19.12 -7.86 -16.12
CA LYS A 70 19.66 -8.46 -17.36
C LYS A 70 20.94 -9.26 -17.12
N SER A 71 21.85 -8.75 -16.29
CA SER A 71 23.12 -9.44 -16.06
C SER A 71 22.91 -10.67 -15.17
N THR A 72 22.02 -10.55 -14.19
CA THR A 72 21.57 -11.66 -13.33
C THR A 72 20.95 -12.78 -14.16
N ALA A 73 20.04 -12.46 -15.08
CA ALA A 73 19.40 -13.42 -15.97
C ALA A 73 20.42 -14.18 -16.85
N ALA A 74 21.40 -13.45 -17.42
CA ALA A 74 22.45 -14.06 -18.23
C ALA A 74 23.33 -15.04 -17.42
N GLN A 75 23.59 -14.72 -16.15
CA GLN A 75 24.37 -15.56 -15.26
C GLN A 75 23.63 -16.80 -14.80
N LEU A 76 22.33 -16.69 -14.52
CA LEU A 76 21.49 -17.85 -14.25
C LEU A 76 21.49 -18.85 -15.41
N HIS A 77 21.30 -18.37 -16.63
CA HIS A 77 21.32 -19.23 -17.81
C HIS A 77 22.71 -19.86 -18.04
N HIS A 78 23.80 -19.19 -17.67
CA HIS A 78 25.13 -19.78 -17.68
C HIS A 78 25.25 -20.93 -16.66
N ILE A 79 24.72 -20.73 -15.46
CA ILE A 79 24.70 -21.72 -14.38
C ILE A 79 23.87 -22.94 -14.78
N GLU A 80 22.67 -22.76 -15.34
CA GLU A 80 21.80 -23.84 -15.79
C GLU A 80 22.54 -24.75 -16.80
N LYS A 81 23.23 -24.13 -17.78
CA LYS A 81 24.06 -24.87 -18.74
C LYS A 81 25.20 -25.64 -18.08
N LEU A 82 25.84 -25.07 -17.05
CA LEU A 82 26.88 -25.77 -16.30
C LEU A 82 26.32 -26.98 -15.54
N GLN A 83 25.09 -26.90 -15.03
CA GLN A 83 24.44 -28.02 -14.37
C GLN A 83 24.17 -29.20 -15.33
N GLU A 84 23.80 -28.91 -16.58
CA GLU A 84 23.57 -29.95 -17.62
C GLU A 84 24.84 -30.72 -18.00
N HIS A 85 26.01 -30.05 -17.97
CA HIS A 85 27.28 -30.62 -18.42
C HIS A 85 28.15 -31.18 -17.28
N GLY A 86 27.71 -31.01 -16.03
CA GLY A 86 28.47 -31.32 -14.83
C GLY A 86 29.54 -30.27 -14.51
N TYR A 87 29.82 -30.09 -13.22
CA TYR A 87 30.74 -29.07 -12.72
C TYR A 87 31.59 -29.62 -11.56
N LYS A 88 32.71 -28.95 -11.28
CA LYS A 88 33.45 -29.13 -10.03
C LYS A 88 32.88 -28.21 -8.96
N GLU A 89 32.99 -28.60 -7.70
CA GLU A 89 32.51 -27.81 -6.55
C GLU A 89 33.14 -26.39 -6.51
N SER A 90 34.42 -26.25 -6.89
CA SER A 90 35.07 -24.95 -6.99
C SER A 90 34.48 -24.04 -8.07
N GLN A 91 34.05 -24.61 -9.21
CA GLN A 91 33.41 -23.84 -10.28
C GLN A 91 32.04 -23.36 -9.82
N LEU A 92 31.30 -24.19 -9.09
CA LEU A 92 30.01 -23.80 -8.53
C LEU A 92 30.12 -22.59 -7.59
N PHE A 93 31.17 -22.56 -6.76
CA PHE A 93 31.43 -21.47 -5.84
C PHE A 93 31.65 -20.15 -6.59
N ASP A 94 32.49 -20.17 -7.63
CA ASP A 94 32.76 -19.01 -8.47
C ASP A 94 31.47 -18.50 -9.13
N GLU A 95 30.64 -19.39 -9.66
CA GLU A 95 29.38 -19.01 -10.31
C GLU A 95 28.36 -18.38 -9.35
N VAL A 96 28.28 -18.87 -8.11
CA VAL A 96 27.42 -18.28 -7.06
C VAL A 96 27.94 -16.89 -6.67
N GLU A 97 29.26 -16.71 -6.57
CA GLU A 97 29.85 -15.39 -6.31
C GLU A 97 29.52 -14.41 -7.45
N GLN A 98 29.65 -14.87 -8.70
CA GLN A 98 29.29 -14.10 -9.89
C GLN A 98 27.81 -13.72 -9.92
N LEU A 99 26.92 -14.65 -9.57
CA LEU A 99 25.48 -14.40 -9.48
C LEU A 99 25.17 -13.32 -8.44
N ASN A 100 25.72 -13.44 -7.23
CA ASN A 100 25.53 -12.45 -6.18
C ASN A 100 26.07 -11.06 -6.57
N ARG A 101 27.20 -11.00 -7.28
CA ARG A 101 27.76 -9.74 -7.81
C ARG A 101 26.81 -9.08 -8.79
N ARG A 102 26.29 -9.84 -9.75
CA ARG A 102 25.39 -9.33 -10.80
C ARG A 102 24.03 -8.90 -10.26
N ILE A 103 23.50 -9.60 -9.27
CA ILE A 103 22.30 -9.16 -8.55
C ILE A 103 22.54 -7.77 -7.95
N ARG A 104 23.67 -7.57 -7.26
CA ARG A 104 24.00 -6.25 -6.69
C ARG A 104 24.16 -5.18 -7.78
N GLU A 105 24.87 -5.48 -8.86
CA GLU A 105 25.09 -4.53 -9.96
C GLU A 105 23.79 -4.12 -10.64
N ASP A 106 22.91 -5.09 -10.94
CA ASP A 106 21.61 -4.81 -11.52
C ASP A 106 20.75 -3.98 -10.55
N LEU A 107 20.68 -4.36 -9.27
CA LEU A 107 19.89 -3.63 -8.26
C LEU A 107 20.43 -2.22 -7.98
N GLN A 108 21.75 -1.99 -8.04
CA GLN A 108 22.35 -0.66 -7.90
C GLN A 108 21.89 0.33 -8.99
N GLY A 109 21.51 -0.20 -10.16
CA GLY A 109 20.93 0.58 -11.25
C GLY A 109 19.52 1.11 -10.97
N HIS A 110 18.84 0.59 -9.95
CA HIS A 110 17.44 0.89 -9.67
C HIS A 110 17.27 1.79 -8.43
N ARG A 111 16.06 2.30 -8.23
CA ARG A 111 15.64 3.02 -7.03
C ARG A 111 14.43 2.31 -6.44
N PHE A 112 14.49 2.07 -5.14
CA PHE A 112 13.45 1.36 -4.40
C PHE A 112 12.81 2.29 -3.37
N LEU A 113 11.50 2.13 -3.17
CA LEU A 113 10.81 2.72 -2.04
C LEU A 113 10.67 1.65 -0.96
N HIS A 114 11.16 1.95 0.23
CA HIS A 114 10.97 1.11 1.40
C HIS A 114 9.64 1.47 2.06
N VAL A 115 8.72 0.50 2.12
CA VAL A 115 7.50 0.62 2.93
C VAL A 115 7.86 0.14 4.33
N ARG A 116 7.72 1.01 5.33
CA ARG A 116 7.96 0.63 6.73
C ARG A 116 6.96 -0.41 7.18
N ASP A 117 7.40 -1.34 8.01
CA ASP A 117 6.59 -2.44 8.55
C ASP A 117 5.31 -1.98 9.24
N ASP A 118 5.39 -0.92 10.04
CA ASP A 118 4.24 -0.36 10.76
C ASP A 118 3.24 0.32 9.81
N LEU A 119 3.65 0.61 8.57
CA LEU A 119 2.83 1.25 7.55
C LEU A 119 2.41 0.30 6.42
N ALA A 120 2.99 -0.89 6.32
CA ALA A 120 2.63 -1.92 5.34
C ALA A 120 1.12 -2.21 5.28
N PRO A 121 0.37 -2.26 6.42
CA PRO A 121 -1.08 -2.44 6.36
C PRO A 121 -1.83 -1.37 5.55
N TYR A 122 -1.29 -0.15 5.41
CA TYR A 122 -1.89 0.90 4.57
C TYR A 122 -1.56 0.73 3.08
N PHE A 123 -0.45 0.07 2.75
CA PHE A 123 -0.10 -0.24 1.36
C PHE A 123 -0.95 -1.39 0.82
N ASP A 124 -1.14 -2.44 1.62
CA ASP A 124 -1.83 -3.67 1.23
C ASP A 124 -3.35 -3.62 1.45
N ALA A 125 -3.86 -2.55 2.06
CA ALA A 125 -5.27 -2.44 2.39
C ALA A 125 -6.17 -2.44 1.13
N LYS A 126 -6.91 -3.54 0.94
CA LYS A 126 -7.93 -3.65 -0.11
C LYS A 126 -9.06 -2.61 0.06
N TYR A 127 -9.52 -2.41 1.29
CA TYR A 127 -10.56 -1.44 1.65
C TYR A 127 -10.09 -0.58 2.85
N PRO A 128 -9.28 0.46 2.64
CA PRO A 128 -8.63 1.19 3.74
C PRO A 128 -9.61 1.78 4.78
N PHE A 129 -10.81 2.15 4.34
CA PHE A 129 -11.88 2.69 5.19
C PHE A 129 -12.94 1.65 5.59
N GLY A 130 -12.79 0.39 5.19
CA GLY A 130 -13.77 -0.68 5.42
C GLY A 130 -14.65 -0.94 4.19
N GLU A 131 -15.28 -2.11 4.18
CA GLU A 131 -16.07 -2.59 3.04
C GLU A 131 -17.39 -1.81 2.90
N GLU A 132 -18.00 -1.40 4.01
CA GLU A 132 -19.23 -0.60 4.01
C GLU A 132 -19.01 0.76 3.32
N VAL A 133 -17.86 1.40 3.56
CA VAL A 133 -17.50 2.65 2.88
C VAL A 133 -17.29 2.42 1.39
N PHE A 134 -16.63 1.32 1.02
CA PHE A 134 -16.43 0.96 -0.39
C PHE A 134 -17.76 0.72 -1.11
N GLN A 135 -18.72 0.06 -0.46
CA GLN A 135 -20.05 -0.20 -1.03
C GLN A 135 -20.91 1.07 -1.11
N SER A 136 -20.87 1.92 -0.08
CA SER A 136 -21.68 3.15 -0.03
C SER A 136 -21.12 4.31 -0.87
N PHE A 137 -19.80 4.34 -1.11
CA PHE A 137 -19.09 5.41 -1.80
C PHE A 137 -18.04 4.84 -2.76
N TRP A 138 -18.46 4.00 -3.70
CA TRP A 138 -17.57 3.32 -4.64
C TRP A 138 -16.74 4.34 -5.44
N SER A 139 -17.32 5.48 -5.82
CA SER A 139 -16.62 6.51 -6.60
C SER A 139 -15.45 7.17 -5.85
N ALA A 140 -15.39 7.03 -4.52
CA ALA A 140 -14.27 7.49 -3.70
C ALA A 140 -13.16 6.44 -3.54
N SER A 141 -13.33 5.20 -4.02
CA SER A 141 -12.42 4.08 -3.73
C SER A 141 -10.99 4.35 -4.18
N ASP A 142 -10.82 4.94 -5.36
CA ASP A 142 -9.51 5.22 -5.93
C ASP A 142 -8.77 6.24 -5.08
N ASP A 143 -9.43 7.34 -4.72
CA ASP A 143 -8.85 8.37 -3.86
C ASP A 143 -8.55 7.83 -2.44
N ILE A 144 -9.41 6.97 -1.88
CA ILE A 144 -9.13 6.33 -0.58
C ILE A 144 -7.92 5.39 -0.65
N SER A 145 -7.82 4.58 -1.72
CA SER A 145 -6.69 3.67 -1.94
C SER A 145 -5.38 4.43 -2.11
N GLU A 146 -5.38 5.46 -2.96
CA GLU A 146 -4.20 6.30 -3.20
C GLU A 146 -3.81 7.10 -1.96
N ALA A 147 -4.76 7.59 -1.16
CA ALA A 147 -4.45 8.19 0.13
C ALA A 147 -3.72 7.21 1.06
N SER A 148 -4.16 5.95 1.11
CA SER A 148 -3.57 4.92 1.97
C SER A 148 -2.14 4.57 1.55
N LYS A 149 -1.90 4.37 0.24
CA LYS A 149 -0.56 4.14 -0.31
C LYS A 149 0.35 5.34 -0.15
N CYS A 150 -0.14 6.55 -0.42
CA CYS A 150 0.63 7.78 -0.20
C CYS A 150 1.09 7.88 1.26
N LEU A 151 0.22 7.53 2.20
CA LEU A 151 0.55 7.52 3.61
C LEU A 151 1.58 6.42 3.95
N ALA A 152 1.48 5.24 3.35
CA ALA A 152 2.46 4.17 3.52
C ALA A 152 3.85 4.51 2.95
N LEU A 153 3.89 5.35 1.92
CA LEU A 153 5.10 5.76 1.19
C LEU A 153 5.65 7.14 1.62
N GLY A 154 5.16 7.70 2.73
CA GLY A 154 5.64 9.00 3.25
C GLY A 154 5.33 10.20 2.33
N ARG A 155 4.25 10.12 1.52
CA ARG A 155 3.76 11.20 0.64
C ARG A 155 2.61 11.96 1.30
N SER A 156 2.88 12.53 2.47
CA SER A 156 1.90 13.13 3.38
C SER A 156 0.97 14.17 2.75
N THR A 157 1.49 15.14 1.97
CA THR A 157 0.64 16.13 1.30
C THR A 157 -0.27 15.49 0.25
N ALA A 158 0.25 14.53 -0.53
CA ALA A 158 -0.55 13.83 -1.54
C ALA A 158 -1.66 12.98 -0.89
N CYS A 159 -1.36 12.32 0.24
CA CYS A 159 -2.36 11.62 1.04
C CYS A 159 -3.52 12.56 1.41
N VAL A 160 -3.22 13.73 1.99
CA VAL A 160 -4.25 14.70 2.36
C VAL A 160 -5.06 15.20 1.16
N MET A 161 -4.43 15.42 0.00
CA MET A 161 -5.13 15.84 -1.22
C MET A 161 -6.14 14.80 -1.71
N HIS A 162 -5.75 13.51 -1.71
CA HIS A 162 -6.67 12.43 -2.03
C HIS A 162 -7.81 12.30 -1.00
N LEU A 163 -7.51 12.48 0.29
CA LEU A 163 -8.54 12.49 1.34
C LEU A 163 -9.58 13.61 1.14
N MET A 164 -9.16 14.77 0.64
CA MET A 164 -10.10 15.86 0.35
C MET A 164 -11.03 15.50 -0.83
N ARG A 165 -10.52 14.81 -1.85
CA ARG A 165 -11.35 14.33 -2.96
C ARG A 165 -12.34 13.25 -2.51
N ALA A 166 -11.88 12.27 -1.74
CA ALA A 166 -12.74 11.25 -1.14
C ALA A 166 -13.84 11.85 -0.24
N SER A 167 -13.49 12.86 0.56
CA SER A 167 -14.46 13.57 1.41
C SER A 167 -15.53 14.30 0.59
N GLU A 168 -15.19 14.84 -0.58
CA GLU A 168 -16.15 15.54 -1.44
C GLU A 168 -17.26 14.62 -1.96
N VAL A 169 -16.95 13.35 -2.20
CA VAL A 169 -17.95 12.33 -2.55
C VAL A 169 -18.98 12.19 -1.42
N GLY A 170 -18.51 12.05 -0.17
CA GLY A 170 -19.39 12.01 0.99
C GLY A 170 -20.22 13.29 1.17
N LEU A 171 -19.65 14.47 0.89
CA LEU A 171 -20.38 15.75 0.95
C LEU A 171 -21.50 15.82 -0.09
N LYS A 172 -21.24 15.34 -1.32
CA LYS A 172 -22.25 15.28 -2.38
C LYS A 172 -23.38 14.31 -2.04
N ALA A 173 -23.06 13.16 -1.47
CA ALA A 173 -24.06 12.21 -0.98
C ALA A 173 -24.93 12.81 0.13
N LEU A 174 -24.32 13.53 1.09
CA LEU A 174 -25.05 14.25 2.13
C LEU A 174 -25.98 15.33 1.53
N ALA A 175 -25.48 16.09 0.54
CA ALA A 175 -26.29 17.09 -0.16
C ALA A 175 -27.52 16.46 -0.81
N LYS A 176 -27.35 15.36 -1.55
CA LYS A 176 -28.42 14.60 -2.17
C LYS A 176 -29.44 14.11 -1.14
N ALA A 177 -28.99 13.57 -0.01
CA ALA A 177 -29.86 13.13 1.09
C ALA A 177 -30.68 14.28 1.70
N CYS A 178 -30.14 15.50 1.69
CA CYS A 178 -30.84 16.71 2.12
C CYS A 178 -31.71 17.35 1.01
N GLY A 179 -31.83 16.73 -0.18
CA GLY A 179 -32.56 17.29 -1.32
C GLY A 179 -31.87 18.47 -2.00
N VAL A 180 -30.56 18.64 -1.80
CA VAL A 180 -29.75 19.71 -2.38
C VAL A 180 -29.12 19.25 -3.69
N GLY A 181 -29.32 20.04 -4.76
CA GLY A 181 -28.73 19.78 -6.07
C GLY A 181 -27.22 20.07 -6.13
N VAL A 182 -26.61 19.77 -7.28
CA VAL A 182 -25.17 19.96 -7.53
C VAL A 182 -24.75 21.42 -7.32
N GLN A 183 -23.65 21.61 -6.59
CA GLN A 183 -23.00 22.90 -6.35
C GLN A 183 -21.56 22.91 -6.86
N ASN A 184 -21.00 24.11 -7.02
CA ASN A 184 -19.67 24.33 -7.60
C ASN A 184 -18.51 24.21 -6.60
N ASP A 185 -18.80 24.31 -5.29
CA ASP A 185 -17.78 24.26 -4.25
C ASP A 185 -18.36 23.80 -2.90
N TRP A 186 -17.48 23.40 -1.98
CA TRP A 186 -17.85 22.92 -0.65
C TRP A 186 -18.61 23.94 0.19
N GLY A 187 -18.25 25.22 0.08
CA GLY A 187 -18.94 26.29 0.79
C GLY A 187 -20.38 26.44 0.31
N SER A 188 -20.62 26.35 -1.00
CA SER A 188 -21.94 26.36 -1.60
C SER A 188 -22.78 25.14 -1.19
N TYR A 189 -22.22 23.93 -1.23
CA TYR A 189 -22.89 22.73 -0.70
C TYR A 189 -23.34 22.92 0.75
N LEU A 190 -22.43 23.35 1.64
CA LEU A 190 -22.75 23.48 3.05
C LEU A 190 -23.80 24.55 3.35
N ARG A 191 -23.79 25.67 2.61
CA ARG A 191 -24.84 26.70 2.75
C ARG A 191 -26.21 26.19 2.35
N GLU A 192 -26.31 25.45 1.24
CA GLU A 192 -27.61 24.93 0.78
C GLU A 192 -28.10 23.77 1.65
N ILE A 193 -27.20 22.92 2.17
CA ILE A 193 -27.53 21.89 3.17
C ILE A 193 -28.10 22.54 4.44
N ASP A 194 -27.43 23.57 4.97
CA ASP A 194 -27.88 24.25 6.19
C ASP A 194 -29.26 24.91 6.02
N LYS A 195 -29.51 25.52 4.86
CA LYS A 195 -30.84 26.04 4.49
C LYS A 195 -31.90 24.93 4.45
N ALA A 196 -31.60 23.81 3.79
CA ALA A 196 -32.52 22.68 3.66
C ALA A 196 -32.86 22.07 5.03
N LEU A 197 -31.86 21.87 5.89
CA LEU A 197 -32.04 21.35 7.24
C LEU A 197 -32.84 22.32 8.12
N THR A 198 -32.56 23.62 8.04
CA THR A 198 -33.31 24.64 8.78
C THR A 198 -34.79 24.68 8.37
N ALA A 199 -35.07 24.59 7.07
CA ALA A 199 -36.43 24.53 6.55
C ALA A 199 -37.16 23.25 7.00
N SER A 200 -36.50 22.10 6.92
CA SER A 200 -37.04 20.81 7.38
C SER A 200 -37.39 20.84 8.87
N MET A 201 -36.46 21.30 9.73
CA MET A 201 -36.69 21.38 11.17
C MET A 201 -37.85 22.30 11.54
N LYS A 202 -38.02 23.42 10.81
CA LYS A 202 -39.13 24.34 11.01
C LYS A 202 -40.48 23.71 10.63
N ALA A 203 -40.51 22.87 9.60
CA ALA A 203 -41.71 22.19 9.13
C ALA A 203 -42.10 20.98 10.00
N ALA A 204 -41.12 20.19 10.46
CA ALA A 204 -41.36 18.96 11.20
C ALA A 204 -41.82 19.17 12.65
N GLY A 205 -41.51 20.32 13.26
CA GLY A 205 -41.89 20.65 14.65
C GLY A 205 -41.19 19.82 15.74
N LYS A 206 -40.52 18.71 15.39
CA LYS A 206 -39.61 17.92 16.23
C LYS A 206 -38.45 17.41 15.38
N LYS A 207 -37.24 17.41 15.96
CA LYS A 207 -36.04 16.88 15.30
C LYS A 207 -36.16 15.37 15.13
N THR A 208 -36.15 14.90 13.89
CA THR A 208 -36.07 13.47 13.57
C THR A 208 -34.64 12.95 13.74
N PRO A 209 -34.44 11.63 13.93
CA PRO A 209 -33.10 11.05 13.98
C PRO A 209 -32.24 11.34 12.72
N ASP A 210 -32.86 11.42 11.55
CA ASP A 210 -32.16 11.73 10.30
C ASP A 210 -31.73 13.20 10.24
N GLU A 211 -32.57 14.13 10.68
CA GLU A 211 -32.21 15.55 10.78
C GLU A 211 -31.03 15.78 11.74
N VAL A 212 -30.98 15.04 12.86
CA VAL A 212 -29.83 15.07 13.78
C VAL A 212 -28.58 14.55 13.07
N PHE A 213 -28.66 13.39 12.42
CA PHE A 213 -27.54 12.80 11.68
C PHE A 213 -27.01 13.72 10.57
N TYR A 214 -27.89 14.31 9.76
CA TYR A 214 -27.49 15.24 8.70
C TYR A 214 -26.88 16.52 9.26
N SER A 215 -27.43 17.05 10.35
CA SER A 215 -26.88 18.25 11.02
C SER A 215 -25.48 17.97 11.58
N GLU A 216 -25.30 16.84 12.26
CA GLU A 216 -23.99 16.42 12.79
C GLU A 216 -22.97 16.24 11.66
N SER A 217 -23.39 15.63 10.54
CA SER A 217 -22.55 15.43 9.36
C SER A 217 -22.15 16.76 8.71
N ALA A 218 -23.10 17.70 8.56
CA ALA A 218 -22.84 19.03 8.00
C ALA A 218 -21.84 19.82 8.86
N VAL A 219 -21.95 19.76 10.19
CA VAL A 219 -20.98 20.38 11.11
C VAL A 219 -19.59 19.79 10.93
N LYS A 220 -19.45 18.46 10.81
CA LYS A 220 -18.15 17.82 10.55
C LYS A 220 -17.55 18.30 9.24
N PHE A 221 -18.34 18.37 8.16
CA PHE A 221 -17.86 18.88 6.86
C PHE A 221 -17.47 20.36 6.90
N ASP A 222 -18.19 21.21 7.63
CA ASP A 222 -17.79 22.61 7.78
C ASP A 222 -16.43 22.76 8.47
N ARG A 223 -16.18 21.95 9.51
CA ARG A 223 -14.87 21.90 10.17
C ARG A 223 -13.78 21.33 9.27
N PHE A 224 -14.07 20.27 8.50
CA PHE A 224 -13.15 19.73 7.50
C PHE A 224 -12.81 20.78 6.43
N LYS A 225 -13.80 21.52 5.93
CA LYS A 225 -13.60 22.58 4.95
C LYS A 225 -12.58 23.61 5.45
N VAL A 226 -12.81 24.13 6.65
CA VAL A 226 -12.00 25.22 7.22
C VAL A 226 -10.62 24.73 7.65
N ALA A 227 -10.53 23.59 8.35
CA ALA A 227 -9.29 23.14 8.95
C ALA A 227 -8.39 22.34 8.00
N LEU A 228 -8.98 21.66 7.01
CA LEU A 228 -8.28 20.69 6.16
C LEU A 228 -8.35 21.07 4.69
N ARG A 229 -9.54 21.12 4.09
CA ARG A 229 -9.70 21.30 2.63
C ARG A 229 -9.14 22.63 2.15
N ASN A 230 -9.54 23.74 2.77
CA ASN A 230 -9.10 25.06 2.32
C ASN A 230 -7.59 25.23 2.49
N PRO A 231 -6.99 24.92 3.66
CA PRO A 231 -5.54 24.94 3.81
C PRO A 231 -4.79 24.04 2.83
N SER A 232 -5.29 22.83 2.55
CA SER A 232 -4.64 21.87 1.65
C SER A 232 -4.56 22.37 0.20
N MET A 233 -5.38 23.35 -0.17
CA MET A 233 -5.40 23.93 -1.51
C MET A 233 -4.48 25.13 -1.69
N HIS A 234 -3.86 25.62 -0.61
CA HIS A 234 -2.83 26.65 -0.69
C HIS A 234 -1.46 26.03 -1.00
N VAL A 235 -0.76 26.60 -1.98
CA VAL A 235 0.48 26.05 -2.55
C VAL A 235 1.65 25.97 -1.58
N ASP A 236 1.62 26.77 -0.51
CA ASP A 236 2.64 26.82 0.54
C ASP A 236 2.38 25.82 1.67
N LYS A 237 1.26 25.07 1.63
CA LYS A 237 0.91 24.11 2.66
C LYS A 237 1.48 22.73 2.39
N SER A 238 2.16 22.19 3.40
CA SER A 238 2.61 20.80 3.45
C SER A 238 2.21 20.15 4.78
N TYR A 239 2.27 18.82 4.81
CA TYR A 239 1.87 18.01 5.95
C TYR A 239 2.99 17.06 6.36
N THR A 240 3.19 16.88 7.66
CA THR A 240 4.04 15.81 8.18
C THR A 240 3.32 14.47 8.08
N GLU A 241 4.04 13.36 8.24
CA GLU A 241 3.44 12.01 8.26
C GLU A 241 2.42 11.87 9.39
N GLU A 242 2.74 12.36 10.58
CA GLU A 242 1.87 12.31 11.76
C GLU A 242 0.59 13.08 11.49
N ARG A 243 0.70 14.29 10.94
CA ARG A 243 -0.47 15.10 10.62
C ARG A 243 -1.32 14.47 9.50
N ALA A 244 -0.68 13.85 8.51
CA ALA A 244 -1.42 13.12 7.46
C ALA A 244 -2.14 11.89 8.02
N ARG A 245 -1.54 11.18 8.99
CA ARG A 245 -2.21 10.07 9.70
C ARG A 245 -3.45 10.54 10.45
N GLU A 246 -3.34 11.61 11.23
CA GLU A 246 -4.49 12.18 11.95
C GLU A 246 -5.63 12.55 11.00
N ILE A 247 -5.30 13.13 9.84
CA ILE A 247 -6.29 13.51 8.82
C ILE A 247 -6.89 12.27 8.14
N PHE A 248 -6.07 11.24 7.90
CA PHE A 248 -6.53 9.95 7.37
C PHE A 248 -7.55 9.31 8.31
N ASP A 249 -7.25 9.22 9.60
CA ASP A 249 -8.14 8.61 10.60
C ASP A 249 -9.42 9.43 10.78
N ALA A 250 -9.33 10.76 10.79
CA ALA A 250 -10.50 11.63 10.86
C ALA A 250 -11.39 11.46 9.62
N THR A 251 -10.80 11.39 8.43
CA THR A 251 -11.55 11.18 7.17
C THR A 251 -12.18 9.80 7.14
N LYS A 252 -11.46 8.76 7.58
CA LYS A 252 -11.98 7.41 7.74
C LYS A 252 -13.22 7.39 8.65
N ALA A 253 -13.10 7.98 9.84
CA ALA A 253 -14.21 8.05 10.79
C ALA A 253 -15.42 8.82 10.23
N LEU A 254 -15.19 9.91 9.49
CA LEU A 254 -16.26 10.65 8.81
C LEU A 254 -16.96 9.77 7.77
N MET A 255 -16.22 9.17 6.84
CA MET A 255 -16.79 8.34 5.78
C MET A 255 -17.52 7.10 6.32
N GLN A 256 -16.98 6.46 7.36
CA GLN A 256 -17.63 5.35 8.06
C GLN A 256 -18.93 5.78 8.72
N HIS A 257 -18.96 6.96 9.37
CA HIS A 257 -20.19 7.49 9.94
C HIS A 257 -21.24 7.77 8.85
N LEU A 258 -20.85 8.35 7.71
CA LEU A 258 -21.76 8.59 6.60
C LEU A 258 -22.34 7.27 6.06
N ALA A 259 -21.51 6.25 5.89
CA ALA A 259 -21.92 4.94 5.39
C ALA A 259 -23.00 4.25 6.26
N THR A 260 -23.21 4.69 7.51
CA THR A 260 -24.27 4.14 8.38
C THR A 260 -25.69 4.50 7.93
N ARG A 261 -25.86 5.58 7.15
CA ARG A 261 -27.19 6.06 6.72
C ARG A 261 -27.27 6.59 5.30
N ILE A 262 -26.16 6.94 4.67
CA ILE A 262 -26.16 7.50 3.31
C ILE A 262 -25.20 6.73 2.39
N SER A 263 -25.58 6.67 1.13
CA SER A 263 -24.77 6.18 0.00
C SER A 263 -24.93 7.14 -1.18
N GLU A 264 -24.00 7.09 -2.13
CA GLU A 264 -23.97 8.00 -3.30
C GLU A 264 -25.08 7.76 -4.34
#